data_AF-A0A089Y817-F1
#
_entry.id   AF-A0A089Y817-F1
#
_cell.length_a   1.000
_cell.length_b   1.000
_cell.length_c   1.000
_cell.angle_alpha   90.00
_cell.angle_beta   90.00
_cell.angle_gamma   90.00
#
_symmetry.space_group_name_H-M   'P 1'
#
loop_
_entity.id
_entity.type
_entity.pdbx_description
1 polymer ?
#
loop_
_entity_poly.entity_id
_entity_poly.type
_entity_poly.pdbx_seq_one_letter_code
_entity_poly.pdbx_strand_id
1 'polypeptide(L)'
;MTVSTAIARLNAADAEFARHLDHLLSWESVSDDAVNQRVLDIIKGVRERGDAALVEYTQRFDGVQASGIADLILGRERLEMALTRISPAQRAALEKAAERVRIYHERQKQDSWQYTEADGTVLGQKVTPLDRAGLYVPGGKASYPSSVLMNAIPAKVAGVAEVVMVVPTPRGEVNELVLAAACIAGVDRVFTVGGAQAVAALAYGTESVPQVDKIVGPGNIYVATAKRHVFGQVGIDMIAGPSEILVVCDGQTDPDWIAMDLFSQAEHDEDAQAILVSPDAEFLDRVAASIDKLLPTMERAEIIEKSINGRGVLIQVRDMQQAIEVANRIAPEHLELSVADPQAWLPHIRHAGAIFMGRHTSEALGDYCAGPNHVLPTSGTARFSSPLGVYDFQKRSSIIYCSEQGASELGQTASVLARGESLTAHARSAEYRILDQDKGN
;
A
#
# COMPACT_ATOMS: atom_id res chain seq x y z
N MET A 1 24.17 -7.91 -31.80
CA MET A 1 22.84 -7.63 -32.39
C MET A 1 22.09 -6.88 -31.32
N THR A 2 21.72 -5.63 -31.54
CA THR A 2 20.87 -4.87 -30.61
C THR A 2 19.52 -5.56 -30.58
N VAL A 3 19.15 -6.11 -29.43
CA VAL A 3 17.80 -6.66 -29.21
C VAL A 3 16.88 -5.45 -29.18
N SER A 4 15.99 -5.34 -30.16
CA SER A 4 14.98 -4.28 -30.18
C SER A 4 13.79 -4.75 -29.35
N THR A 5 13.39 -3.93 -28.39
CA THR A 5 12.23 -4.20 -27.53
C THR A 5 10.94 -4.07 -28.33
N ALA A 6 9.98 -4.94 -28.04
CA ALA A 6 8.68 -4.99 -28.71
C ALA A 6 7.60 -4.27 -27.89
N ILE A 7 7.91 -3.06 -27.38
CA ILE A 7 6.96 -2.29 -26.57
C ILE A 7 5.70 -1.97 -27.39
N ALA A 8 4.53 -2.20 -26.79
CA ALA A 8 3.25 -2.01 -27.47
C ALA A 8 3.02 -0.53 -27.79
N ARG A 9 2.26 -0.26 -28.85
CA ARG A 9 1.88 1.10 -29.25
C ARG A 9 0.38 1.20 -29.46
N LEU A 10 -0.23 2.23 -28.88
CA LEU A 10 -1.64 2.55 -29.05
C LEU A 10 -1.81 4.00 -29.50
N ASN A 11 -2.83 4.27 -30.31
CA ASN A 11 -3.26 5.62 -30.64
C ASN A 11 -4.68 5.84 -30.11
N ALA A 12 -4.86 6.89 -29.29
CA ALA A 12 -6.16 7.21 -28.70
C ALA A 12 -7.22 7.69 -29.71
N ALA A 13 -6.84 7.92 -30.97
CA ALA A 13 -7.76 8.18 -32.08
C ALA A 13 -8.35 6.89 -32.69
N ASP A 14 -7.79 5.72 -32.39
CA ASP A 14 -8.27 4.45 -32.94
C ASP A 14 -9.62 4.05 -32.32
N ALA A 15 -10.54 3.56 -33.15
CA ALA A 15 -11.87 3.13 -32.70
C ALA A 15 -11.81 2.03 -31.62
N GLU A 16 -10.80 1.16 -31.71
CA GLU A 16 -10.58 0.03 -30.79
C GLU A 16 -9.72 0.38 -29.57
N PHE A 17 -9.25 1.64 -29.44
CA PHE A 17 -8.33 2.07 -28.37
C PHE A 17 -8.83 1.66 -26.98
N ALA A 18 -10.12 1.92 -26.72
CA ALA A 18 -10.73 1.61 -25.43
C ALA A 18 -10.60 0.12 -25.09
N ARG A 19 -10.91 -0.78 -26.04
CA ARG A 19 -10.85 -2.23 -25.83
C ARG A 19 -9.41 -2.71 -25.66
N HIS A 20 -8.47 -2.17 -26.44
CA HIS A 20 -7.05 -2.53 -26.32
C HIS A 20 -6.47 -2.08 -24.97
N LEU A 21 -6.81 -0.87 -24.52
CA LEU A 21 -6.39 -0.38 -23.21
C LEU A 21 -6.97 -1.26 -22.10
N ASP A 22 -8.26 -1.59 -22.14
CA ASP A 22 -8.87 -2.45 -21.11
C ASP A 22 -8.21 -3.83 -21.03
N HIS A 23 -7.85 -4.42 -22.17
CA HIS A 23 -7.11 -5.69 -22.21
C HIS A 23 -5.69 -5.57 -21.64
N LEU A 24 -4.99 -4.46 -21.87
CA LEU A 24 -3.65 -4.23 -21.30
C LEU A 24 -3.68 -3.97 -19.79
N LEU A 25 -4.76 -3.36 -19.30
CA LEU A 25 -4.95 -3.06 -17.87
C LEU A 25 -5.54 -4.24 -17.11
N SER A 26 -6.19 -5.20 -17.78
CA SER A 26 -6.76 -6.37 -17.12
C SER A 26 -5.64 -7.24 -16.54
N TRP A 27 -5.69 -7.46 -15.22
CA TRP A 27 -4.82 -8.41 -14.54
C TRP A 27 -5.63 -9.57 -13.98
N GLU A 28 -5.57 -10.71 -14.68
CA GLU A 28 -6.16 -11.97 -14.25
C GLU A 28 -5.22 -12.69 -13.28
N SER A 29 -5.37 -12.43 -11.99
CA SER A 29 -4.57 -13.13 -10.97
C SER A 29 -5.33 -13.40 -9.66
N VAL A 30 -6.63 -13.13 -9.67
CA VAL A 30 -7.48 -13.37 -8.49
C VAL A 30 -8.21 -14.72 -8.55
N SER A 31 -7.97 -15.56 -9.56
CA SER A 31 -8.72 -16.82 -9.74
C SER A 31 -7.86 -18.04 -10.07
N ASP A 32 -6.65 -18.15 -9.51
CA ASP A 32 -5.98 -19.47 -9.47
C ASP A 32 -6.53 -20.26 -8.27
N ASP A 33 -7.52 -21.11 -8.54
CA ASP A 33 -8.14 -21.99 -7.54
C ASP A 33 -7.11 -22.87 -6.81
N ALA A 34 -6.01 -23.23 -7.46
CA ALA A 34 -4.95 -24.02 -6.84
C ALA A 34 -4.13 -23.20 -5.84
N VAL A 35 -3.80 -21.95 -6.16
CA VAL A 35 -3.16 -21.03 -5.18
C VAL A 35 -4.12 -20.79 -4.01
N ASN A 36 -5.39 -20.55 -4.32
CA ASN A 36 -6.43 -20.32 -3.31
C ASN A 36 -6.53 -21.49 -2.30
N GLN A 37 -6.63 -22.72 -2.80
CA GLN A 37 -6.71 -23.91 -1.95
C GLN A 37 -5.45 -24.11 -1.11
N ARG A 38 -4.26 -23.94 -1.70
CA ARG A 38 -2.99 -24.04 -0.96
C ARG A 38 -2.89 -23.03 0.17
N VAL A 39 -3.32 -21.79 -0.07
CA VAL A 39 -3.34 -20.74 0.95
C VAL A 39 -4.30 -21.09 2.09
N LEU A 40 -5.49 -21.62 1.79
CA LEU A 40 -6.43 -22.09 2.80
C LEU A 40 -5.86 -23.22 3.66
N ASP A 41 -5.16 -24.18 3.05
CA ASP A 41 -4.50 -25.27 3.76
C ASP A 41 -3.37 -24.76 4.67
N ILE A 42 -2.59 -23.78 4.20
CA ILE A 42 -1.54 -23.12 5.00
C ILE A 42 -2.16 -22.40 6.20
N ILE A 43 -3.19 -21.58 5.97
CA ILE A 43 -3.89 -20.84 7.02
C ILE A 43 -4.44 -21.82 8.07
N LYS A 44 -5.11 -22.89 7.64
CA LYS A 44 -5.63 -23.93 8.53
C LYS A 44 -4.49 -24.55 9.36
N GLY A 45 -3.37 -24.90 8.71
CA GLY A 45 -2.21 -25.48 9.38
C GLY A 45 -1.65 -24.58 10.49
N VAL A 46 -1.51 -23.28 10.24
CA VAL A 46 -1.03 -22.32 11.26
C VAL A 46 -2.04 -22.16 12.40
N ARG A 47 -3.34 -22.12 12.10
CA ARG A 47 -4.38 -22.02 13.13
C ARG A 47 -4.43 -23.23 14.06
N GLU A 48 -4.19 -24.42 13.53
CA GLU A 48 -4.28 -25.67 14.29
C GLU A 48 -2.98 -26.00 15.05
N ARG A 49 -1.83 -25.59 14.53
CA ARG A 49 -0.51 -26.06 15.00
C ARG A 49 0.47 -24.96 15.39
N GLY A 50 0.08 -23.69 15.27
CA GLY A 50 0.86 -22.55 15.75
C GLY A 50 2.29 -22.50 15.21
N ASP A 51 3.25 -22.27 16.12
CA ASP A 51 4.68 -22.15 15.83
C ASP A 51 5.24 -23.38 15.08
N ALA A 52 4.72 -24.58 15.34
CA ALA A 52 5.18 -25.79 14.68
C ALA A 52 4.92 -25.75 13.16
N ALA A 53 3.77 -25.23 12.74
CA ALA A 53 3.48 -25.04 11.32
C ALA A 53 4.34 -23.93 10.70
N LEU A 54 4.64 -22.86 11.45
CA LEU A 54 5.55 -21.81 10.98
C LEU A 54 6.94 -22.35 10.67
N VAL A 55 7.53 -23.11 11.59
CA VAL A 55 8.85 -23.71 11.40
C VAL A 55 8.85 -24.64 10.19
N GLU A 56 7.85 -25.51 10.07
CA GLU A 56 7.71 -26.44 8.93
C GLU A 56 7.64 -25.69 7.58
N TYR A 57 6.78 -24.68 7.47
CA TYR A 57 6.61 -23.95 6.22
C TYR A 57 7.83 -23.09 5.87
N THR A 58 8.50 -22.52 6.86
CA THR A 58 9.77 -21.79 6.65
C THR A 58 10.89 -22.73 6.20
N GLN A 59 11.02 -23.92 6.78
CA GLN A 59 11.95 -24.95 6.29
C GLN A 59 11.65 -25.33 4.84
N ARG A 60 10.37 -25.53 4.52
CA ARG A 60 9.93 -26.00 3.20
C ARG A 60 10.07 -24.96 2.11
N PHE A 61 9.61 -23.73 2.35
CA PHE A 61 9.50 -22.69 1.32
C PHE A 61 10.72 -21.77 1.28
N ASP A 62 11.31 -21.48 2.44
CA ASP A 62 12.48 -20.60 2.53
C ASP A 62 13.79 -21.40 2.60
N GLY A 63 13.74 -22.72 2.84
CA GLY A 63 14.95 -23.57 2.91
C GLY A 63 15.82 -23.31 4.15
N VAL A 64 15.28 -22.62 5.16
CA VAL A 64 15.98 -22.30 6.41
C VAL A 64 15.97 -23.52 7.33
N GLN A 65 17.14 -23.93 7.84
CA GLN A 65 17.26 -25.04 8.79
C GLN A 65 16.99 -24.58 10.23
N ALA A 66 15.79 -24.08 10.52
CA ALA A 66 15.38 -23.68 11.86
C ALA A 66 15.02 -24.92 12.70
N SER A 67 15.61 -25.06 13.89
CA SER A 67 15.31 -26.15 14.82
C SER A 67 14.04 -25.90 15.64
N GLY A 68 13.66 -24.63 15.77
CA GLY A 68 12.43 -24.20 16.41
C GLY A 68 12.16 -22.71 16.14
N ILE A 69 11.06 -22.20 16.70
CA ILE A 69 10.63 -20.82 16.47
C ILE A 69 11.63 -19.78 16.98
N ALA A 70 12.41 -20.11 18.02
CA ALA A 70 13.42 -19.21 18.58
C ALA A 70 14.49 -18.81 17.56
N ASP A 71 14.82 -19.71 16.62
CA ASP A 71 15.78 -19.43 15.53
C ASP A 71 15.22 -18.44 14.50
N LEU A 72 13.91 -18.21 14.52
CA LEU A 72 13.19 -17.34 13.60
C LEU A 72 12.81 -15.99 14.23
N ILE A 73 13.30 -15.69 15.44
CA ILE A 73 13.02 -14.45 16.15
C ILE A 73 14.29 -13.62 16.21
N LEU A 74 14.24 -12.38 15.73
CA LEU A 74 15.35 -11.44 15.87
C LEU A 74 15.07 -10.45 17.01
N GLY A 75 15.92 -10.50 18.03
CA GLY A 75 15.88 -9.56 19.15
C GLY A 75 16.42 -8.17 18.76
N ARG A 76 16.16 -7.18 19.62
CA ARG A 76 16.59 -5.78 19.44
C ARG A 76 18.10 -5.65 19.20
N GLU A 77 18.91 -6.39 19.96
CA GLU A 77 20.37 -6.38 19.84
C GLU A 77 20.85 -6.76 18.43
N ARG A 78 20.15 -7.69 17.76
CA ARG A 78 20.48 -8.09 16.39
C ARG A 78 20.23 -6.96 15.38
N LEU A 79 19.18 -6.17 15.60
CA LEU A 79 18.85 -5.00 14.75
C LEU A 79 19.86 -3.86 14.97
N GLU A 80 20.26 -3.62 16.21
CA GLU A 80 21.28 -2.62 16.55
C GLU A 80 22.66 -3.02 15.99
N MET A 81 22.99 -4.31 16.04
CA MET A 81 24.18 -4.82 15.37
C MET A 81 24.13 -4.61 13.85
N ALA A 82 22.96 -4.77 13.21
CA ALA A 82 22.82 -4.49 11.77
C ALA A 82 23.10 -3.01 11.46
N LEU A 83 22.54 -2.10 12.27
CA LEU A 83 22.74 -0.66 12.12
C LEU A 83 24.22 -0.23 12.25
N THR A 84 25.02 -0.95 13.04
CA THR A 84 26.46 -0.69 13.17
C THR A 84 27.30 -1.32 12.07
N ARG A 85 26.81 -2.36 11.39
CA ARG A 85 27.52 -3.09 10.33
C ARG A 85 27.37 -2.46 8.94
N ILE A 86 26.26 -1.77 8.68
CA ILE A 86 26.07 -1.07 7.40
C ILE A 86 27.09 0.09 7.26
N SER A 87 27.40 0.45 6.02
CA SER A 87 28.32 1.55 5.77
C SER A 87 27.78 2.89 6.29
N PRO A 88 28.66 3.86 6.63
CA PRO A 88 28.22 5.20 7.04
C PRO A 88 27.31 5.88 6.02
N ALA A 89 27.55 5.67 4.71
CA ALA A 89 26.72 6.22 3.64
C ALA A 89 25.30 5.62 3.63
N GLN A 90 25.19 4.29 3.76
CA GLN A 90 23.90 3.60 3.86
C GLN A 90 23.12 4.06 5.10
N ARG A 91 23.80 4.18 6.25
CA ARG A 91 23.18 4.65 7.48
C ARG A 91 22.64 6.07 7.33
N ALA A 92 23.45 6.99 6.82
CA ALA A 92 23.03 8.37 6.60
C ALA A 92 21.84 8.46 5.63
N ALA A 93 21.81 7.63 4.58
CA ALA A 93 20.71 7.57 3.64
C ALA A 93 19.41 7.07 4.31
N LEU A 94 19.47 5.99 5.09
CA LEU A 94 18.31 5.46 5.83
C LEU A 94 17.79 6.46 6.86
N GLU A 95 18.66 7.08 7.65
CA GLU A 95 18.27 8.07 8.65
C GLU A 95 17.63 9.30 7.97
N LYS A 96 18.18 9.75 6.84
CA LYS A 96 17.61 10.85 6.06
C LYS A 96 16.23 10.52 5.49
N ALA A 97 16.08 9.33 4.91
CA ALA A 97 14.80 8.85 4.40
C ALA A 97 13.76 8.74 5.53
N ALA A 98 14.12 8.09 6.64
CA ALA A 98 13.25 7.91 7.78
C ALA A 98 12.76 9.24 8.36
N GLU A 99 13.64 10.24 8.47
CA GLU A 99 13.26 11.57 8.95
C GLU A 99 12.28 12.27 7.99
N ARG A 100 12.51 12.19 6.68
CA ARG A 100 11.60 12.77 5.69
C ARG A 100 10.22 12.12 5.69
N VAL A 101 10.18 10.78 5.78
CA VAL A 101 8.93 10.02 5.90
C VAL A 101 8.19 10.40 7.19
N ARG A 102 8.91 10.51 8.31
CA ARG A 102 8.32 10.92 9.60
C ARG A 102 7.71 12.31 9.54
N ILE A 103 8.46 13.31 9.06
CA ILE A 103 7.97 14.70 8.95
C ILE A 103 6.70 14.79 8.09
N TYR A 104 6.65 14.04 6.99
CA TYR A 104 5.47 14.02 6.13
C TYR A 104 4.26 13.43 6.86
N HIS A 105 4.43 12.27 7.50
CA HIS A 105 3.34 11.54 8.15
C HIS A 105 2.84 12.23 9.42
N GLU A 106 3.68 12.95 10.17
CA GLU A 106 3.21 13.75 11.33
C GLU A 106 2.14 14.78 10.95
N ARG A 107 2.13 15.25 9.69
CA ARG A 107 1.09 16.16 9.18
C ARG A 107 -0.25 15.47 8.90
N GLN A 108 -0.28 14.15 8.77
CA GLN A 108 -1.49 13.37 8.50
C GLN A 108 -2.25 12.99 9.78
N LYS A 109 -1.62 13.17 10.96
CA LYS A 109 -2.20 12.76 12.23
C LYS A 109 -3.46 13.57 12.52
N GLN A 110 -4.56 12.86 12.77
CA GLN A 110 -5.83 13.48 13.12
C GLN A 110 -6.05 13.47 14.63
N ASP A 111 -6.47 14.60 15.18
CA ASP A 111 -6.86 14.73 16.58
C ASP A 111 -8.34 14.34 16.80
N SER A 112 -8.64 13.94 18.04
CA SER A 112 -10.02 13.80 18.49
C SER A 112 -10.71 15.16 18.57
N TRP A 113 -12.00 15.22 18.27
CA TRP A 113 -12.79 16.44 18.36
C TRP A 113 -14.18 16.18 18.95
N GLN A 114 -14.78 17.22 19.53
CA GLN A 114 -16.16 17.22 20.00
C GLN A 114 -16.73 18.64 19.92
N TYR A 115 -18.06 18.75 19.82
CA TYR A 115 -18.80 20.00 19.97
C TYR A 115 -20.01 19.80 20.87
N THR A 116 -20.50 20.91 21.43
CA THR A 116 -21.69 20.94 22.28
C THR A 116 -22.78 21.73 21.56
N GLU A 117 -23.96 21.13 21.47
CA GLU A 117 -25.16 21.74 20.90
C GLU A 117 -25.84 22.68 21.91
N ALA A 118 -26.80 23.47 21.44
CA ALA A 118 -27.46 24.49 22.27
C ALA A 118 -28.23 23.91 23.47
N ASP A 119 -28.68 22.67 23.36
CA ASP A 119 -29.38 21.90 24.39
C ASP A 119 -28.42 21.22 25.39
N GLY A 120 -27.10 21.35 25.20
CA GLY A 120 -26.07 20.70 25.99
C GLY A 120 -25.65 19.30 25.52
N THR A 121 -26.23 18.77 24.44
CA THR A 121 -25.81 17.50 23.84
C THR A 121 -24.38 17.61 23.29
N VAL A 122 -23.55 16.60 23.56
CA VAL A 122 -22.17 16.52 23.07
C VAL A 122 -22.04 15.45 22.02
N LEU A 123 -21.57 15.84 20.83
CA LEU A 123 -21.26 14.96 19.71
C LEU A 123 -19.79 15.10 19.33
N GLY A 124 -19.18 14.03 18.85
CA GLY A 124 -17.76 14.07 18.53
C GLY A 124 -17.22 12.82 17.87
N GLN A 125 -15.90 12.83 17.68
CA GLN A 125 -15.14 11.70 17.18
C GLN A 125 -13.86 11.53 18.00
N LYS A 126 -13.73 10.36 18.62
CA LYS A 126 -12.49 9.93 19.27
C LYS A 126 -11.62 9.19 18.26
N VAL A 127 -10.42 9.71 18.02
CA VAL A 127 -9.37 9.07 17.21
C VAL A 127 -8.41 8.35 18.14
N THR A 128 -8.10 7.08 17.87
CA THR A 128 -7.19 6.26 18.70
C THR A 128 -6.36 5.36 17.79
N PRO A 129 -5.06 5.17 18.04
CA PRO A 129 -4.26 4.22 17.27
C PRO A 129 -4.76 2.78 17.44
N LEU A 130 -4.32 1.91 16.54
CA LEU A 130 -4.38 0.46 16.75
C LEU A 130 -3.44 0.05 17.88
N ASP A 131 -3.77 -1.03 18.59
CA ASP A 131 -2.91 -1.52 19.66
C ASP A 131 -1.69 -2.24 19.05
N ARG A 132 -1.91 -3.02 17.98
CA ARG A 132 -0.84 -3.74 17.29
C ARG A 132 -1.00 -3.76 15.77
N ALA A 133 0.09 -3.54 15.04
CA ALA A 133 0.14 -3.65 13.58
C ALA A 133 1.18 -4.68 13.13
N GLY A 134 0.83 -5.49 12.13
CA GLY A 134 1.72 -6.43 11.46
C GLY A 134 2.20 -5.87 10.12
N LEU A 135 3.51 -5.87 9.88
CA LEU A 135 4.12 -5.43 8.63
C LEU A 135 4.70 -6.64 7.90
N TYR A 136 4.20 -6.92 6.71
CA TYR A 136 4.81 -7.88 5.81
C TYR A 136 5.85 -7.17 4.94
N VAL A 137 7.11 -7.61 5.03
CA VAL A 137 8.20 -7.10 4.21
C VAL A 137 8.70 -8.22 3.31
N PRO A 138 8.67 -8.07 1.97
CA PRO A 138 9.23 -9.06 1.06
C PRO A 138 10.72 -9.34 1.33
N GLY A 139 11.15 -10.57 1.04
CA GLY A 139 12.52 -11.04 1.24
C GLY A 139 13.07 -11.81 0.04
N GLY A 140 14.32 -12.26 0.12
CA GLY A 140 15.01 -12.91 -0.99
C GLY A 140 15.44 -11.93 -2.08
N LYS A 141 14.98 -12.15 -3.33
CA LYS A 141 15.31 -11.28 -4.49
C LYS A 141 14.74 -9.85 -4.36
N ALA A 142 13.77 -9.65 -3.48
CA ALA A 142 13.03 -8.40 -3.30
C ALA A 142 13.15 -7.87 -1.85
N SER A 143 14.38 -7.68 -1.37
CA SER A 143 14.65 -7.29 0.02
C SER A 143 14.78 -5.76 0.17
N TYR A 144 13.66 -5.08 0.40
CA TYR A 144 13.61 -3.61 0.34
C TYR A 144 13.62 -2.92 1.73
N PRO A 145 14.69 -2.19 2.10
CA PRO A 145 14.72 -1.42 3.33
C PRO A 145 13.77 -0.21 3.29
N SER A 146 13.50 0.37 2.12
CA SER A 146 12.53 1.45 1.93
C SER A 146 11.14 1.02 2.38
N SER A 147 10.68 -0.17 1.99
CA SER A 147 9.38 -0.71 2.40
C SER A 147 9.26 -0.88 3.91
N VAL A 148 10.36 -1.17 4.62
CA VAL A 148 10.34 -1.18 6.09
C VAL A 148 10.03 0.21 6.64
N LEU A 149 10.73 1.23 6.17
CA LEU A 149 10.50 2.61 6.61
C LEU A 149 9.08 3.07 6.31
N MET A 150 8.61 2.81 5.09
CA MET A 150 7.31 3.23 4.59
C MET A 150 6.14 2.52 5.30
N ASN A 151 6.32 1.27 5.76
CA ASN A 151 5.29 0.58 6.55
C ASN A 151 5.34 0.94 8.04
N ALA A 152 6.53 1.00 8.64
CA ALA A 152 6.67 1.12 10.09
C ALA A 152 6.53 2.56 10.61
N ILE A 153 7.04 3.56 9.88
CA ILE A 153 7.04 4.95 10.37
C ILE A 153 5.62 5.50 10.52
N PRO A 154 4.68 5.34 9.58
CA PRO A 154 3.33 5.84 9.76
C PRO A 154 2.61 5.18 10.95
N ALA A 155 2.85 3.88 11.20
CA ALA A 155 2.33 3.18 12.36
C ALA A 155 2.85 3.80 13.68
N LYS A 156 4.16 4.11 13.74
CA LYS A 156 4.74 4.77 14.90
C LYS A 156 4.27 6.21 15.09
N VAL A 157 4.09 6.97 14.01
CA VAL A 157 3.52 8.33 14.06
C VAL A 157 2.07 8.30 14.56
N ALA A 158 1.28 7.31 14.15
CA ALA A 158 -0.09 7.10 14.63
C ALA A 158 -0.13 6.84 16.15
N GLY A 159 0.94 6.26 16.70
CA GLY A 159 1.05 5.88 18.11
C GLY A 159 0.73 4.40 18.36
N VAL A 160 0.89 3.53 17.35
CA VAL A 160 0.72 2.08 17.53
C VAL A 160 1.71 1.58 18.57
N ALA A 161 1.19 0.88 19.58
CA ALA A 161 1.99 0.46 20.73
C ALA A 161 3.00 -0.64 20.35
N GLU A 162 2.58 -1.61 19.54
CA GLU A 162 3.43 -2.72 19.10
C GLU A 162 3.38 -2.91 17.58
N VAL A 163 4.53 -2.85 16.92
CA VAL A 163 4.74 -3.03 15.49
C VAL A 163 5.56 -4.30 15.29
N VAL A 164 4.93 -5.29 14.64
CA VAL A 164 5.47 -6.61 14.40
C VAL A 164 5.83 -6.75 12.92
N MET A 165 7.08 -6.98 12.61
CA MET A 165 7.54 -7.20 11.24
C MET A 165 7.77 -8.69 10.98
N VAL A 166 7.28 -9.17 9.85
CA VAL A 166 7.62 -10.49 9.30
C VAL A 166 8.39 -10.29 7.99
N VAL A 167 9.52 -10.98 7.86
CA VAL A 167 10.39 -10.90 6.68
C VAL A 167 11.04 -12.26 6.41
N PRO A 168 10.75 -12.95 5.29
CA PRO A 168 11.41 -14.21 5.01
C PRO A 168 12.91 -14.00 4.75
N THR A 169 13.74 -14.96 5.17
CA THR A 169 15.18 -14.99 4.91
C THR A 169 15.55 -16.27 4.15
N PRO A 170 15.24 -16.37 2.84
CA PRO A 170 15.50 -17.58 2.06
C PRO A 170 16.95 -18.04 2.20
N ARG A 171 17.14 -19.34 2.46
CA ARG A 171 18.44 -19.98 2.73
C ARG A 171 19.20 -19.41 3.94
N GLY A 172 18.52 -18.66 4.81
CA GLY A 172 19.12 -17.94 5.94
C GLY A 172 19.83 -16.65 5.55
N GLU A 173 19.65 -16.16 4.31
CA GLU A 173 20.26 -14.92 3.84
C GLU A 173 19.53 -13.72 4.45
N VAL A 174 20.28 -12.91 5.20
CA VAL A 174 19.76 -11.73 5.92
C VAL A 174 20.34 -10.46 5.30
N ASN A 175 19.47 -9.51 4.97
CA ASN A 175 19.88 -8.19 4.52
C ASN A 175 20.07 -7.24 5.72
N GLU A 176 21.33 -6.88 6.03
CA GLU A 176 21.65 -5.97 7.13
C GLU A 176 20.97 -4.59 6.98
N LEU A 177 20.74 -4.13 5.75
CA LEU A 177 20.10 -2.84 5.48
C LEU A 177 18.61 -2.85 5.87
N VAL A 178 17.92 -3.99 5.67
CA VAL A 178 16.52 -4.18 6.11
C VAL A 178 16.42 -4.19 7.63
N LEU A 179 17.32 -4.90 8.31
CA LEU A 179 17.33 -4.93 9.78
C LEU A 179 17.69 -3.57 10.38
N ALA A 180 18.63 -2.85 9.77
CA ALA A 180 18.96 -1.48 10.16
C ALA A 180 17.76 -0.54 9.97
N ALA A 181 17.03 -0.65 8.86
CA ALA A 181 15.81 0.11 8.62
C ALA A 181 14.73 -0.20 9.68
N ALA A 182 14.56 -1.47 10.07
CA ALA A 182 13.64 -1.87 11.13
C ALA A 182 14.02 -1.25 12.49
N CYS A 183 15.32 -1.21 12.80
CA CYS A 183 15.85 -0.55 13.98
C CYS A 183 15.52 0.96 13.99
N ILE A 184 15.81 1.66 12.89
CA ILE A 184 15.60 3.11 12.72
C ILE A 184 14.11 3.45 12.79
N ALA A 185 13.26 2.66 12.14
CA ALA A 185 11.83 2.90 12.10
C ALA A 185 11.12 2.57 13.42
N GLY A 186 11.80 1.85 14.33
CA GLY A 186 11.29 1.52 15.66
C GLY A 186 10.43 0.26 15.70
N VAL A 187 10.63 -0.71 14.79
CA VAL A 187 9.94 -2.00 14.86
C VAL A 187 10.24 -2.70 16.19
N ASP A 188 9.22 -3.26 16.84
CA ASP A 188 9.34 -3.84 18.19
C ASP A 188 9.70 -5.32 18.15
N ARG A 189 9.14 -6.08 17.20
CA ARG A 189 9.38 -7.52 17.04
C ARG A 189 9.62 -7.88 15.59
N VAL A 190 10.59 -8.75 15.34
CA VAL A 190 10.94 -9.21 13.99
C VAL A 190 10.96 -10.73 13.95
N PHE A 191 10.23 -11.31 13.00
CA PHE A 191 10.20 -12.74 12.73
C PHE A 191 10.68 -13.02 11.31
N THR A 192 11.62 -13.96 11.17
CA THR A 192 12.17 -14.33 9.86
C THR A 192 11.31 -15.37 9.14
N VAL A 193 10.04 -15.03 8.95
CA VAL A 193 9.01 -15.86 8.29
C VAL A 193 8.33 -15.05 7.18
N GLY A 194 7.88 -15.71 6.11
CA GLY A 194 7.18 -15.06 5.00
C GLY A 194 5.94 -15.81 4.53
N GLY A 195 5.46 -15.48 3.32
CA GLY A 195 4.35 -16.17 2.66
C GLY A 195 3.01 -16.10 3.39
N ALA A 196 2.10 -16.99 3.00
CA ALA A 196 0.77 -17.09 3.59
C ALA A 196 0.81 -17.50 5.07
N GLN A 197 1.84 -18.26 5.49
CA GLN A 197 2.01 -18.69 6.86
C GLN A 197 2.31 -17.52 7.81
N ALA A 198 3.10 -16.54 7.38
CA ALA A 198 3.36 -15.33 8.16
C ALA A 198 2.11 -14.47 8.31
N VAL A 199 1.34 -14.30 7.23
CA VAL A 199 0.05 -13.59 7.26
C VAL A 199 -0.93 -14.28 8.23
N ALA A 200 -1.02 -15.61 8.17
CA ALA A 200 -1.86 -16.37 9.09
C ALA A 200 -1.43 -16.20 10.55
N ALA A 201 -0.12 -16.25 10.84
CA ALA A 201 0.38 -16.07 12.20
C ALA A 201 0.12 -14.67 12.74
N LEU A 202 0.24 -13.61 11.92
CA LEU A 202 -0.15 -12.27 12.31
C LEU A 202 -1.66 -12.15 12.55
N ALA A 203 -2.48 -12.80 11.71
CA ALA A 203 -3.93 -12.68 11.80
C ALA A 203 -4.56 -13.44 12.97
N TYR A 204 -4.02 -14.61 13.32
CA TYR A 204 -4.59 -15.51 14.32
C TYR A 204 -3.77 -15.62 15.60
N GLY A 205 -2.51 -15.15 15.57
CA GLY A 205 -1.56 -15.40 16.63
C GLY A 205 -1.05 -16.85 16.62
N THR A 206 0.08 -17.05 17.30
CA THR A 206 0.69 -18.34 17.64
C THR A 206 1.23 -18.23 19.07
N GLU A 207 1.93 -19.24 19.55
CA GLU A 207 2.58 -19.20 20.86
C GLU A 207 3.65 -18.09 20.92
N SER A 208 4.34 -17.82 19.80
CA SER A 208 5.38 -16.78 19.74
C SER A 208 4.94 -15.51 19.01
N VAL A 209 4.27 -15.62 17.85
CA VAL A 209 3.82 -14.46 17.06
C VAL A 209 2.50 -13.92 17.63
N PRO A 210 2.45 -12.65 18.05
CA PRO A 210 1.23 -12.10 18.61
C PRO A 210 0.21 -11.79 17.51
N GLN A 211 -1.08 -11.96 17.80
CA GLN A 211 -2.16 -11.53 16.91
C GLN A 211 -2.17 -10.01 16.76
N VAL A 212 -2.27 -9.49 15.54
CA VAL A 212 -2.30 -8.03 15.25
C VAL A 212 -3.71 -7.56 14.88
N ASP A 213 -3.97 -6.24 14.95
CA ASP A 213 -5.26 -5.66 14.55
C ASP A 213 -5.34 -5.41 13.03
N LYS A 214 -4.21 -5.13 12.38
CA LYS A 214 -4.11 -4.85 10.94
C LYS A 214 -2.79 -5.37 10.37
N ILE A 215 -2.84 -5.95 9.17
CA ILE A 215 -1.67 -6.39 8.40
C ILE A 215 -1.50 -5.48 7.20
N VAL A 216 -0.30 -4.91 7.03
CA VAL A 216 0.05 -4.05 5.91
C VAL A 216 1.29 -4.57 5.17
N GLY A 217 1.52 -4.04 3.98
CA GLY A 217 2.70 -4.33 3.18
C GLY A 217 2.39 -5.22 1.98
N PRO A 218 3.08 -5.01 0.86
CA PRO A 218 2.89 -5.78 -0.37
C PRO A 218 3.54 -7.15 -0.26
N GLY A 219 3.12 -8.08 -1.11
CA GLY A 219 3.72 -9.40 -1.23
C GLY A 219 3.25 -10.12 -2.48
N ASN A 220 3.79 -11.31 -2.72
CA ASN A 220 3.41 -12.11 -3.88
C ASN A 220 1.94 -12.59 -3.80
N ILE A 221 1.51 -13.32 -4.83
CA ILE A 221 0.14 -13.85 -4.95
C ILE A 221 -0.33 -14.68 -3.73
N TYR A 222 0.56 -15.41 -3.04
CA TYR A 222 0.21 -16.17 -1.84
C TYR A 222 -0.07 -15.26 -0.65
N VAL A 223 0.71 -14.19 -0.49
CA VAL A 223 0.51 -13.16 0.55
C VAL A 223 -0.77 -12.39 0.27
N ALA A 224 -0.97 -11.93 -0.96
CA ALA A 224 -2.17 -11.21 -1.38
C ALA A 224 -3.44 -12.05 -1.17
N THR A 225 -3.39 -13.35 -1.53
CA THR A 225 -4.50 -14.29 -1.33
C THR A 225 -4.74 -14.57 0.16
N ALA A 226 -3.68 -14.70 0.97
CA ALA A 226 -3.82 -14.87 2.42
C ALA A 226 -4.45 -13.65 3.09
N LYS A 227 -4.00 -12.42 2.73
CA LYS A 227 -4.57 -11.15 3.21
C LYS A 227 -6.07 -11.07 2.91
N ARG A 228 -6.49 -11.49 1.71
CA ARG A 228 -7.91 -11.57 1.34
C ARG A 228 -8.70 -12.50 2.27
N HIS A 229 -8.18 -13.68 2.59
CA HIS A 229 -8.86 -14.66 3.45
C HIS A 229 -8.95 -14.25 4.91
N VAL A 230 -7.97 -13.51 5.42
CA VAL A 230 -7.95 -13.06 6.82
C VAL A 230 -8.65 -11.72 7.04
N PHE A 231 -9.03 -11.02 5.96
CA PHE A 231 -9.78 -9.78 6.06
C PHE A 231 -11.11 -9.99 6.78
N GLY A 232 -11.41 -9.12 7.75
CA GLY A 232 -12.56 -9.21 8.63
C GLY A 232 -12.24 -9.84 9.99
N GLN A 233 -11.23 -10.73 10.06
CA GLN A 233 -10.59 -11.11 11.33
C GLN A 233 -9.56 -10.05 11.75
N VAL A 234 -8.83 -9.52 10.77
CA VAL A 234 -7.92 -8.38 10.91
C VAL A 234 -8.18 -7.38 9.80
N GLY A 235 -7.80 -6.13 10.02
CA GLY A 235 -7.72 -5.15 8.93
C GLY A 235 -6.61 -5.53 7.94
N ILE A 236 -6.77 -5.11 6.69
CA ILE A 236 -5.68 -5.04 5.71
C ILE A 236 -5.64 -3.64 5.12
N ASP A 237 -4.49 -3.22 4.62
CA ASP A 237 -4.33 -2.01 3.79
C ASP A 237 -5.05 -2.19 2.43
N MET A 238 -4.56 -3.13 1.63
CA MET A 238 -5.05 -3.42 0.28
C MET A 238 -4.52 -4.77 -0.20
N ILE A 239 -5.14 -5.27 -1.27
CA ILE A 239 -4.63 -6.41 -2.02
C ILE A 239 -3.80 -5.85 -3.16
N ALA A 240 -2.48 -5.86 -3.00
CA ALA A 240 -1.57 -5.36 -4.02
C ALA A 240 -1.64 -6.25 -5.28
N GLY A 241 -1.83 -5.61 -6.43
CA GLY A 241 -1.52 -6.15 -7.75
C GLY A 241 -0.07 -5.83 -8.14
N PRO A 242 0.30 -6.08 -9.40
CA PRO A 242 1.61 -5.69 -9.94
C PRO A 242 1.76 -4.18 -9.94
N SER A 243 2.98 -3.72 -9.70
CA SER A 243 3.28 -2.29 -9.66
C SER A 243 3.26 -1.66 -11.05
N GLU A 244 2.93 -0.37 -11.09
CA GLU A 244 2.63 0.35 -12.34
C GLU A 244 3.08 1.83 -12.30
N ILE A 245 3.66 2.29 -13.40
CA ILE A 245 4.00 3.70 -13.62
C ILE A 245 3.31 4.20 -14.88
N LEU A 246 2.74 5.40 -14.78
CA LEU A 246 2.22 6.16 -15.91
C LEU A 246 2.94 7.49 -15.99
N VAL A 247 3.68 7.68 -17.08
CA VAL A 247 4.35 8.94 -17.39
C VAL A 247 3.53 9.69 -18.44
N VAL A 248 3.11 10.91 -18.11
CA VAL A 248 2.47 11.84 -19.04
C VAL A 248 3.48 12.92 -19.39
N CYS A 249 3.88 13.00 -20.67
CA CYS A 249 4.95 13.90 -21.11
C CYS A 249 4.56 14.73 -22.34
N ASP A 250 4.91 16.02 -22.31
CA ASP A 250 4.67 17.00 -23.39
C ASP A 250 5.71 16.96 -24.53
N GLY A 251 6.62 15.99 -24.52
CA GLY A 251 7.65 15.80 -25.55
C GLY A 251 8.95 16.58 -25.34
N GLN A 252 9.05 17.34 -24.25
CA GLN A 252 10.18 18.25 -23.99
C GLN A 252 11.13 17.78 -22.87
N THR A 253 10.89 16.60 -22.29
CA THR A 253 11.84 15.95 -21.37
C THR A 253 12.87 15.17 -22.17
N ASP A 254 14.07 14.96 -21.63
CA ASP A 254 15.06 14.10 -22.26
C ASP A 254 14.50 12.66 -22.40
N PRO A 255 14.47 12.07 -23.61
CA PRO A 255 13.99 10.70 -23.82
C PRO A 255 14.73 9.65 -22.97
N ASP A 256 16.01 9.87 -22.67
CA ASP A 256 16.78 8.96 -21.81
C ASP A 256 16.27 8.99 -20.37
N TRP A 257 15.74 10.13 -19.88
CA TRP A 257 15.16 10.23 -18.54
C TRP A 257 13.86 9.45 -18.47
N ILE A 258 12.96 9.64 -19.45
CA ILE A 258 11.70 8.90 -19.50
C ILE A 258 11.95 7.39 -19.62
N ALA A 259 12.96 6.97 -20.40
CA ALA A 259 13.33 5.56 -20.45
C ALA A 259 13.77 5.01 -19.08
N MET A 260 14.52 5.80 -18.28
CA MET A 260 14.88 5.42 -16.92
C MET A 260 13.68 5.41 -15.97
N ASP A 261 12.74 6.35 -16.08
CA ASP A 261 11.52 6.35 -15.27
C ASP A 261 10.64 5.13 -15.60
N LEU A 262 10.54 4.74 -16.87
CA LEU A 262 9.85 3.48 -17.24
C LEU A 262 10.59 2.24 -16.71
N PHE A 263 11.92 2.24 -16.74
CA PHE A 263 12.72 1.13 -16.23
C PHE A 263 12.68 1.02 -14.71
N SER A 264 12.58 2.14 -13.99
CA SER A 264 12.55 2.12 -12.52
C SER A 264 11.39 1.29 -12.01
N GLN A 265 10.24 1.32 -12.69
CA GLN A 265 9.12 0.44 -12.34
C GLN A 265 9.28 -0.97 -12.93
N ALA A 266 9.68 -1.08 -14.20
CA ALA A 266 9.77 -2.35 -14.92
C ALA A 266 10.82 -3.31 -14.32
N GLU A 267 11.83 -2.79 -13.60
CA GLU A 267 12.81 -3.64 -12.96
C GLU A 267 12.27 -4.34 -11.72
N HIS A 268 11.15 -3.91 -11.12
CA HIS A 268 10.65 -4.52 -9.87
C HIS A 268 10.27 -5.98 -10.09
N ASP A 269 9.44 -6.25 -11.11
CA ASP A 269 8.83 -7.55 -11.38
C ASP A 269 8.59 -7.73 -12.89
N GLU A 270 8.58 -8.98 -13.37
CA GLU A 270 8.31 -9.31 -14.77
C GLU A 270 6.87 -8.91 -15.18
N ASP A 271 5.96 -8.86 -14.21
CA ASP A 271 4.56 -8.47 -14.40
C ASP A 271 4.30 -6.97 -14.17
N ALA A 272 5.32 -6.16 -13.85
CA ALA A 272 5.18 -4.72 -13.70
C ALA A 272 4.78 -4.05 -15.02
N GLN A 273 4.11 -2.90 -14.94
CA GLN A 273 3.60 -2.19 -16.12
C GLN A 273 4.13 -0.76 -16.21
N ALA A 274 4.79 -0.44 -17.34
CA ALA A 274 5.33 0.89 -17.61
C ALA A 274 4.62 1.52 -18.82
N ILE A 275 4.01 2.69 -18.61
CA ILE A 275 3.15 3.36 -19.59
C ILE A 275 3.66 4.77 -19.86
N LEU A 276 3.84 5.14 -21.12
CA LEU A 276 4.09 6.53 -21.53
C LEU A 276 2.92 7.05 -22.37
N VAL A 277 2.42 8.24 -22.04
CA VAL A 277 1.40 8.96 -22.80
C VAL A 277 1.96 10.29 -23.28
N SER A 278 1.88 10.55 -24.58
CA SER A 278 2.34 11.83 -25.14
C SER A 278 1.56 12.24 -26.39
N PRO A 279 1.36 13.56 -26.63
CA PRO A 279 0.85 14.05 -27.91
C PRO A 279 1.92 14.09 -29.02
N ASP A 280 3.21 14.01 -28.67
CA ASP A 280 4.32 14.04 -29.63
C ASP A 280 4.71 12.63 -30.07
N ALA A 281 4.31 12.24 -31.28
CA ALA A 281 4.62 10.93 -31.85
C ALA A 281 6.13 10.73 -32.07
N GLU A 282 6.85 11.78 -32.48
CA GLU A 282 8.30 11.69 -32.68
C GLU A 282 9.01 11.52 -31.32
N PHE A 283 8.47 12.11 -30.25
CA PHE A 283 8.98 11.87 -28.91
C PHE A 283 8.82 10.41 -28.47
N LEU A 284 7.66 9.79 -28.73
CA LEU A 284 7.47 8.36 -28.44
C LEU A 284 8.50 7.50 -29.19
N ASP A 285 8.84 7.85 -30.43
CA ASP A 285 9.91 7.17 -31.19
C ASP A 285 11.29 7.37 -30.58
N ARG A 286 11.60 8.58 -30.11
CA ARG A 286 12.85 8.86 -29.40
C ARG A 286 12.96 8.06 -28.10
N VAL A 287 11.88 7.95 -27.31
CA VAL A 287 11.88 7.16 -26.07
C VAL A 287 12.04 5.68 -26.36
N ALA A 288 11.38 5.14 -27.39
CA ALA A 288 11.58 3.74 -27.80
C ALA A 288 13.04 3.47 -28.19
N ALA A 289 13.69 4.39 -28.91
CA ALA A 289 15.11 4.28 -29.23
C ALA A 289 16.00 4.37 -27.97
N SER A 290 15.66 5.21 -27.00
CA SER A 290 16.36 5.31 -25.71
C SER A 290 16.22 4.04 -24.88
N ILE A 291 15.04 3.38 -24.89
CA ILE A 291 14.83 2.08 -24.26
C ILE A 291 15.82 1.04 -24.84
N ASP A 292 15.86 0.89 -26.17
CA ASP A 292 16.75 -0.06 -26.85
C ASP A 292 18.24 0.26 -26.61
N LYS A 293 18.58 1.54 -26.50
CA LYS A 293 19.94 2.02 -26.21
C LYS A 293 20.37 1.69 -24.78
N LEU A 294 19.49 1.89 -23.80
CA LEU A 294 19.85 1.87 -22.38
C LEU A 294 19.63 0.51 -21.73
N LEU A 295 18.67 -0.30 -22.20
CA LEU A 295 18.38 -1.63 -21.64
C LEU A 295 19.61 -2.53 -21.46
N PRO A 296 20.56 -2.63 -22.43
CA PRO A 296 21.75 -3.48 -22.26
C PRO A 296 22.71 -3.04 -21.15
N THR A 297 22.53 -1.82 -20.60
CA THR A 297 23.35 -1.29 -19.51
C THR A 297 22.80 -1.63 -18.12
N MET A 298 21.59 -2.19 -18.04
CA MET A 298 20.89 -2.42 -16.78
C MET A 298 21.26 -3.75 -16.13
N GLU A 299 21.46 -3.71 -14.82
CA GLU A 299 21.79 -4.91 -14.03
C GLU A 299 20.65 -5.95 -14.06
N ARG A 300 19.39 -5.47 -14.13
CA ARG A 300 18.18 -6.30 -14.20
C ARG A 300 17.55 -6.32 -15.60
N ALA A 301 18.38 -6.20 -16.65
CA ALA A 301 17.91 -6.10 -18.04
C ALA A 301 16.90 -7.18 -18.45
N GLU A 302 17.09 -8.44 -18.04
CA GLU A 302 16.17 -9.54 -18.38
C GLU A 302 14.76 -9.34 -17.80
N ILE A 303 14.64 -8.76 -16.60
CA ILE A 303 13.35 -8.49 -15.94
C ILE A 303 12.67 -7.30 -16.61
N ILE A 304 13.43 -6.22 -16.81
CA ILE A 304 12.97 -5.03 -17.51
C ILE A 304 12.46 -5.40 -18.92
N GLU A 305 13.23 -6.19 -19.67
CA GLU A 305 12.88 -6.64 -21.02
C GLU A 305 11.53 -7.39 -21.03
N LYS A 306 11.32 -8.32 -20.09
CA LYS A 306 10.07 -9.07 -19.98
C LYS A 306 8.88 -8.16 -19.64
N SER A 307 9.04 -7.27 -18.66
CA SER A 307 7.99 -6.31 -18.26
C SER A 307 7.63 -5.38 -19.43
N ILE A 308 8.62 -4.78 -20.08
CA ILE A 308 8.42 -3.87 -21.21
C ILE A 308 7.77 -4.57 -22.41
N ASN A 309 8.26 -5.76 -22.79
CA ASN A 309 7.71 -6.50 -23.93
C ASN A 309 6.32 -7.09 -23.64
N GLY A 310 6.03 -7.44 -22.38
CA GLY A 310 4.77 -8.05 -21.99
C GLY A 310 3.65 -7.03 -21.77
N ARG A 311 3.95 -5.94 -21.06
CA ARG A 311 2.93 -5.02 -20.52
C ARG A 311 3.21 -3.54 -20.78
N GLY A 312 4.42 -3.21 -21.22
CA GLY A 312 4.80 -1.84 -21.55
C GLY A 312 4.02 -1.30 -22.74
N VAL A 313 3.63 -0.02 -22.68
CA VAL A 313 2.89 0.60 -23.78
C VAL A 313 3.18 2.10 -23.94
N LEU A 314 3.35 2.51 -25.19
CA LEU A 314 3.44 3.90 -25.62
C LEU A 314 2.09 4.33 -26.22
N ILE A 315 1.49 5.37 -25.68
CA ILE A 315 0.15 5.84 -26.07
C ILE A 315 0.26 7.23 -26.67
N GLN A 316 -0.03 7.33 -27.97
CA GLN A 316 -0.20 8.60 -28.66
C GLN A 316 -1.59 9.17 -28.35
N VAL A 317 -1.64 10.43 -27.96
CA VAL A 317 -2.87 11.21 -27.80
C VAL A 317 -2.86 12.44 -28.70
N ARG A 318 -4.00 13.12 -28.83
CA ARG A 318 -4.10 14.34 -29.64
C ARG A 318 -3.55 15.59 -28.93
N ASP A 319 -3.71 15.64 -27.60
CA ASP A 319 -3.37 16.78 -26.76
C ASP A 319 -3.22 16.34 -25.29
N MET A 320 -2.77 17.27 -24.44
CA MET A 320 -2.59 17.02 -23.01
C MET A 320 -3.92 16.75 -22.29
N GLN A 321 -5.03 17.32 -22.76
CA GLN A 321 -6.34 17.07 -22.17
C GLN A 321 -6.73 15.59 -22.30
N GLN A 322 -6.54 15.01 -23.49
CA GLN A 322 -6.74 13.58 -23.72
C GLN A 322 -5.72 12.73 -22.94
N ALA A 323 -4.48 13.21 -22.75
CA ALA A 323 -3.52 12.53 -21.88
C ALA A 323 -4.06 12.38 -20.44
N ILE A 324 -4.65 13.45 -19.89
CA ILE A 324 -5.26 13.43 -18.56
C ILE A 324 -6.51 12.54 -18.50
N GLU A 325 -7.31 12.50 -19.56
CA GLU A 325 -8.45 11.58 -19.67
C GLU A 325 -8.00 10.11 -19.63
N VAL A 326 -6.92 9.78 -20.36
CA VAL A 326 -6.30 8.45 -20.35
C VAL A 326 -5.73 8.13 -18.98
N ALA A 327 -5.02 9.06 -18.34
CA ALA A 327 -4.47 8.86 -17.00
C ALA A 327 -5.54 8.56 -15.95
N ASN A 328 -6.64 9.33 -15.97
CA ASN A 328 -7.80 9.07 -15.11
C ASN A 328 -8.52 7.76 -15.42
N ARG A 329 -8.44 7.26 -16.66
CA ARG A 329 -8.98 5.95 -17.01
C ARG A 329 -8.09 4.81 -16.51
N ILE A 330 -6.78 4.99 -16.55
CA ILE A 330 -5.81 4.01 -16.02
C ILE A 330 -5.90 3.97 -14.49
N ALA A 331 -5.98 5.14 -13.83
CA ALA A 331 -5.94 5.27 -12.37
C ALA A 331 -4.69 4.61 -11.76
N PRO A 332 -3.48 5.06 -12.18
CA PRO A 332 -2.22 4.37 -11.89
C PRO A 332 -1.82 4.47 -10.41
N GLU A 333 -1.01 3.51 -9.96
CA GLU A 333 -0.22 3.57 -8.73
C GLU A 333 0.67 4.84 -8.71
N HIS A 334 1.56 4.98 -9.70
CA HIS A 334 2.43 6.15 -9.86
C HIS A 334 2.06 6.96 -11.11
N LEU A 335 1.82 8.26 -10.97
CA LEU A 335 1.61 9.20 -12.08
C LEU A 335 2.70 10.26 -12.11
N GLU A 336 3.51 10.27 -13.16
CA GLU A 336 4.43 11.36 -13.44
C GLU A 336 3.83 12.36 -14.42
N LEU A 337 3.77 13.64 -14.02
CA LEU A 337 3.43 14.76 -14.88
C LEU A 337 4.72 15.45 -15.34
N SER A 338 5.40 14.85 -16.31
CA SER A 338 6.64 15.34 -16.91
C SER A 338 6.35 16.40 -17.98
N VAL A 339 5.83 17.54 -17.53
CA VAL A 339 5.33 18.65 -18.37
C VAL A 339 5.82 20.00 -17.86
N ALA A 340 5.72 21.04 -18.70
CA ALA A 340 6.17 22.39 -18.34
C ALA A 340 5.41 23.02 -17.15
N ASP A 341 4.08 22.90 -17.11
CA ASP A 341 3.23 23.43 -16.02
C ASP A 341 2.36 22.32 -15.40
N PRO A 342 2.93 21.48 -14.52
CA PRO A 342 2.18 20.40 -13.89
C PRO A 342 1.11 20.93 -12.92
N GLN A 343 1.23 22.18 -12.42
CA GLN A 343 0.27 22.76 -11.48
C GLN A 343 -1.07 23.04 -12.14
N ALA A 344 -1.06 23.46 -13.41
CA ALA A 344 -2.28 23.64 -14.20
C ALA A 344 -3.06 22.33 -14.39
N TRP A 345 -2.36 21.18 -14.47
CA TRP A 345 -2.99 19.88 -14.73
C TRP A 345 -3.45 19.15 -13.46
N LEU A 346 -2.83 19.41 -12.32
CA LEU A 346 -3.12 18.72 -11.06
C LEU A 346 -4.63 18.68 -10.70
N PRO A 347 -5.41 19.78 -10.80
CA PRO A 347 -6.85 19.76 -10.49
C PRO A 347 -7.69 18.83 -11.38
N HIS A 348 -7.14 18.40 -12.53
CA HIS A 348 -7.81 17.50 -13.47
C HIS A 348 -7.46 16.02 -13.23
N ILE A 349 -6.47 15.73 -12.37
CA ILE A 349 -6.18 14.37 -11.94
C ILE A 349 -7.17 13.97 -10.84
N ARG A 350 -8.00 12.98 -11.12
CA ARG A 350 -8.98 12.40 -10.20
C ARG A 350 -8.47 11.13 -9.55
N HIS A 351 -7.65 10.35 -10.25
CA HIS A 351 -7.21 9.02 -9.81
C HIS A 351 -5.72 8.83 -10.09
N ALA A 352 -4.94 8.76 -9.01
CA ALA A 352 -3.55 8.35 -8.99
C ALA A 352 -3.19 8.00 -7.53
N GLY A 353 -2.34 7.00 -7.30
CA GLY A 353 -1.82 6.70 -5.97
C GLY A 353 -0.88 7.82 -5.50
N ALA A 354 0.17 8.09 -6.28
CA ALA A 354 1.09 9.20 -6.09
C ALA A 354 1.21 10.03 -7.37
N ILE A 355 1.34 11.36 -7.23
CA ILE A 355 1.51 12.29 -8.35
C ILE A 355 2.86 12.98 -8.21
N PHE A 356 3.72 12.75 -9.19
CA PHE A 356 5.05 13.34 -9.29
C PHE A 356 5.00 14.50 -10.28
N MET A 357 5.39 15.70 -9.83
CA MET A 357 5.12 16.93 -10.57
C MET A 357 6.40 17.52 -11.17
N GLY A 358 6.42 17.62 -12.50
CA GLY A 358 7.48 18.27 -13.26
C GLY A 358 8.68 17.37 -13.55
N ARG A 359 9.54 17.85 -14.46
CA ARG A 359 10.61 17.06 -15.10
C ARG A 359 11.73 16.57 -14.18
N HIS A 360 11.80 17.05 -12.95
CA HIS A 360 12.87 16.73 -12.00
C HIS A 360 12.39 15.79 -10.87
N THR A 361 11.16 15.30 -10.96
CA THR A 361 10.50 14.56 -9.89
C THR A 361 10.24 13.14 -10.38
N SER A 362 11.24 12.28 -10.37
CA SER A 362 11.05 10.87 -10.72
C SER A 362 10.42 10.07 -9.58
N GLU A 363 9.76 8.97 -9.92
CA GLU A 363 9.16 7.98 -9.02
C GLU A 363 10.13 7.58 -7.90
N ALA A 364 11.38 7.30 -8.27
CA ALA A 364 12.44 6.89 -7.34
C ALA A 364 12.61 7.85 -6.15
N LEU A 365 12.41 9.16 -6.35
CA LEU A 365 12.48 10.10 -5.23
C LEU A 365 11.37 9.85 -4.21
N GLY A 366 10.15 9.55 -4.67
CA GLY A 366 9.01 9.18 -3.83
C GLY A 366 9.25 7.89 -3.06
N ASP A 367 9.73 6.87 -3.77
CA ASP A 367 9.98 5.53 -3.25
C ASP A 367 10.98 5.48 -2.10
N TYR A 368 11.97 6.35 -2.14
CA TYR A 368 13.07 6.30 -1.19
C TYR A 368 13.06 7.41 -0.16
N CYS A 369 12.79 8.67 -0.54
CA CYS A 369 13.19 9.77 0.34
C CYS A 369 12.37 11.05 0.28
N ALA A 370 11.38 11.22 -0.59
CA ALA A 370 10.62 12.46 -0.68
C ALA A 370 9.77 12.69 0.59
N GLY A 371 9.20 11.62 1.16
CA GLY A 371 8.39 11.66 2.38
C GLY A 371 7.03 10.96 2.28
N PRO A 372 6.26 11.14 1.19
CA PRO A 372 5.05 10.35 0.93
C PRO A 372 5.31 8.85 0.90
N ASN A 373 4.25 8.06 1.09
CA ASN A 373 4.34 6.60 1.16
C ASN A 373 4.30 5.96 -0.24
N HIS A 374 5.15 4.96 -0.47
CA HIS A 374 5.17 4.18 -1.72
C HIS A 374 4.35 2.88 -1.67
N VAL A 375 3.72 2.56 -0.52
CA VAL A 375 2.73 1.48 -0.47
C VAL A 375 1.43 2.07 -1.01
N LEU A 376 1.20 1.85 -2.30
CA LEU A 376 0.19 2.55 -3.09
C LEU A 376 -0.83 1.58 -3.69
N PRO A 377 -2.04 2.09 -4.00
CA PRO A 377 -3.06 1.32 -4.70
C PRO A 377 -2.65 1.02 -6.14
N THR A 378 -2.62 -0.25 -6.51
CA THR A 378 -2.24 -0.78 -7.84
C THR A 378 -3.45 -1.26 -8.63
N SER A 379 -3.27 -1.53 -9.93
CA SER A 379 -4.26 -2.16 -10.81
C SER A 379 -5.60 -1.40 -10.85
N GLY A 380 -5.52 -0.07 -10.92
CA GLY A 380 -6.68 0.82 -11.00
C GLY A 380 -7.44 1.03 -9.68
N THR A 381 -6.94 0.49 -8.57
CA THR A 381 -7.58 0.67 -7.25
C THR A 381 -7.41 2.08 -6.68
N ALA A 382 -6.56 2.93 -7.27
CA ALA A 382 -6.46 4.36 -6.95
C ALA A 382 -7.79 5.14 -7.15
N ARG A 383 -8.80 4.49 -7.76
CA ARG A 383 -10.18 4.99 -7.84
C ARG A 383 -10.89 5.05 -6.50
N PHE A 384 -10.54 4.20 -5.55
CA PHE A 384 -11.26 4.04 -4.29
C PHE A 384 -10.36 3.76 -3.08
N SER A 385 -9.06 3.52 -3.30
CA SER A 385 -8.05 3.31 -2.28
C SER A 385 -7.06 4.47 -2.24
N SER A 386 -6.33 4.59 -1.13
CA SER A 386 -5.35 5.65 -0.89
C SER A 386 -3.99 5.05 -0.56
N PRO A 387 -2.91 5.84 -0.69
CA PRO A 387 -1.59 5.47 -0.17
C PRO A 387 -1.67 5.07 1.31
N LEU A 388 -0.80 4.16 1.76
CA LEU A 388 -0.69 3.87 3.18
C LEU A 388 -0.33 5.14 3.96
N GLY A 389 -1.09 5.47 5.01
CA GLY A 389 -0.87 6.68 5.80
C GLY A 389 -1.08 6.47 7.30
N VAL A 390 -0.96 7.55 8.07
CA VAL A 390 -1.20 7.51 9.54
C VAL A 390 -2.62 7.05 9.86
N TYR A 391 -3.59 7.47 9.05
CA TYR A 391 -5.00 7.13 9.20
C TYR A 391 -5.27 5.63 9.05
N ASP A 392 -4.41 4.87 8.36
CA ASP A 392 -4.55 3.41 8.26
C ASP A 392 -4.32 2.69 9.58
N PHE A 393 -3.59 3.33 10.49
CA PHE A 393 -3.24 2.83 11.81
C PHE A 393 -4.07 3.49 12.92
N GLN A 394 -5.17 4.16 12.56
CA GLN A 394 -6.08 4.80 13.50
C GLN A 394 -7.51 4.28 13.31
N LYS A 395 -8.25 4.20 14.43
CA LYS A 395 -9.69 3.95 14.48
C LYS A 395 -10.42 5.18 15.00
N ARG A 396 -11.67 5.34 14.56
CA ARG A 396 -12.56 6.45 14.92
C ARG A 396 -13.79 5.90 15.65
N SER A 397 -14.13 6.47 16.79
CA SER A 397 -15.35 6.15 17.54
C SER A 397 -16.22 7.39 17.68
N SER A 398 -17.50 7.28 17.37
CA SER A 398 -18.46 8.38 17.57
C SER A 398 -18.68 8.61 19.07
N ILE A 399 -18.64 9.87 19.48
CA ILE A 399 -19.03 10.31 20.82
C ILE A 399 -20.46 10.82 20.71
N ILE A 400 -21.36 10.25 21.52
CA ILE A 400 -22.77 10.66 21.61
C ILE A 400 -23.12 10.73 23.09
N TYR A 401 -23.31 11.96 23.59
CA TYR A 401 -23.66 12.22 24.98
C TYR A 401 -24.77 13.26 25.02
N CYS A 402 -26.01 12.78 24.87
CA CYS A 402 -27.19 13.62 24.88
C CYS A 402 -27.41 14.25 26.26
N SER A 403 -27.81 15.52 26.27
CA SER A 403 -28.41 16.11 27.45
C SER A 403 -29.78 15.48 27.73
N GLU A 404 -30.37 15.75 28.89
CA GLU A 404 -31.72 15.31 29.21
C GLU A 404 -32.75 15.85 28.19
N GLN A 405 -32.62 17.13 27.83
CA GLN A 405 -33.48 17.78 26.83
C GLN A 405 -33.30 17.17 25.44
N GLY A 406 -32.05 17.02 24.99
CA GLY A 406 -31.74 16.43 23.68
C GLY A 406 -32.20 14.99 23.57
N ALA A 407 -32.03 14.18 24.62
CA ALA A 407 -32.51 12.81 24.66
C ALA A 407 -34.04 12.72 24.55
N SER A 408 -34.76 13.69 25.12
CA SER A 408 -36.23 13.76 25.03
C SER A 408 -36.69 14.07 23.60
N GLU A 409 -36.11 15.10 22.97
CA GLU A 409 -36.45 15.51 21.60
C GLU A 409 -36.06 14.45 20.56
N LEU A 410 -34.82 13.95 20.63
CA LEU A 410 -34.36 12.87 19.76
C LEU A 410 -35.13 11.57 20.01
N GLY A 411 -35.56 11.33 21.25
CA GLY A 411 -36.34 10.16 21.64
C GLY A 411 -37.68 10.08 20.91
N GLN A 412 -38.36 11.21 20.73
CA GLN A 412 -39.61 11.30 19.97
C GLN A 412 -39.39 10.90 18.50
N THR A 413 -38.31 11.41 17.89
CA THR A 413 -37.94 11.07 16.51
C THR A 413 -37.58 9.60 16.36
N ALA A 414 -36.71 9.09 17.23
CA ALA A 414 -36.24 7.72 17.21
C ALA A 414 -37.38 6.71 17.45
N SER A 415 -38.35 7.04 18.31
CA SER A 415 -39.53 6.19 18.51
C SER A 415 -40.32 5.99 17.22
N VAL A 416 -40.69 7.08 16.53
CA VAL A 416 -41.48 7.00 15.28
C VAL A 416 -40.78 6.13 14.24
N LEU A 417 -39.47 6.35 14.02
CA LEU A 417 -38.68 5.59 13.06
C LEU A 417 -38.61 4.10 13.46
N ALA A 418 -38.24 3.82 14.71
CA ALA A 418 -38.11 2.44 15.21
C ALA A 418 -39.45 1.69 15.21
N ARG A 419 -40.58 2.36 15.43
CA ARG A 419 -41.92 1.75 15.28
C ARG A 419 -42.23 1.43 13.82
N GLY A 420 -41.90 2.33 12.89
CA GLY A 420 -42.03 2.10 11.45
C GLY A 420 -41.23 0.90 10.96
N GLU A 421 -40.06 0.65 11.56
CA GLU A 421 -39.19 -0.50 11.30
C GLU A 421 -39.56 -1.76 12.10
N SER A 422 -40.65 -1.73 12.88
CA SER A 422 -41.07 -2.82 13.77
C SER A 422 -40.07 -3.20 14.88
N LEU A 423 -39.14 -2.30 15.22
CA LEU A 423 -38.13 -2.46 16.27
C LEU A 423 -38.63 -1.95 17.64
N THR A 424 -39.62 -2.65 18.22
CA THR A 424 -40.31 -2.20 19.44
C THR A 424 -39.39 -1.90 20.63
N ALA A 425 -38.32 -2.68 20.83
CA ALA A 425 -37.38 -2.45 21.93
C ALA A 425 -36.57 -1.16 21.75
N HIS A 426 -36.19 -0.82 20.50
CA HIS A 426 -35.49 0.44 20.20
C HIS A 426 -36.41 1.64 20.47
N ALA A 427 -37.66 1.57 19.98
CA ALA A 427 -38.63 2.62 20.22
C ALA A 427 -38.89 2.87 21.71
N ARG A 428 -39.12 1.80 22.49
CA ARG A 428 -39.34 1.91 23.94
C ARG A 428 -38.14 2.45 24.69
N SER A 429 -36.92 2.08 24.29
CA SER A 429 -35.68 2.63 24.89
C SER A 429 -35.61 4.14 24.71
N ALA A 430 -35.99 4.64 23.53
CA ALA A 430 -36.08 6.08 23.25
C ALA A 430 -37.22 6.75 24.04
N GLU A 431 -38.40 6.13 24.05
CA GLU A 431 -39.60 6.62 24.76
C GLU A 431 -39.34 6.84 26.26
N TYR A 432 -38.57 5.98 26.92
CA TYR A 432 -38.23 6.12 28.35
C TYR A 432 -37.37 7.33 28.70
N ARG A 433 -36.83 8.03 27.70
CA ARG A 433 -36.03 9.26 27.88
C ARG A 433 -36.81 10.53 27.51
N ILE A 434 -38.05 10.39 27.04
CA ILE A 434 -38.92 11.52 26.75
C ILE A 434 -39.42 12.09 28.08
N LEU A 435 -39.21 13.38 28.28
CA LEU A 435 -39.72 14.10 29.44
C LEU A 435 -41.25 14.20 29.38
N ASP A 436 -41.91 13.91 30.50
CA ASP A 436 -43.34 14.13 30.66
C ASP A 436 -43.63 15.64 30.50
N GLN A 437 -44.36 16.05 29.45
CA GLN A 437 -44.74 17.45 29.25
C GLN A 437 -45.77 17.96 30.31
N ASP A 438 -46.27 17.09 31.19
CA ASP A 438 -47.37 17.37 32.14
C ASP A 438 -46.97 17.53 33.62
N LYS A 439 -45.67 17.65 33.96
CA LYS A 439 -45.22 17.93 35.35
C LYS A 439 -44.90 19.40 35.61
N GLY A 440 -45.57 20.30 34.91
CA GLY A 440 -45.61 21.73 35.23
C GLY A 440 -47.02 22.14 35.65
N ASN A 441 -47.34 21.95 36.93
CA ASN A 441 -48.45 22.62 37.61
C ASN A 441 -47.98 23.14 38.96
#